data_AF-A0A382M5A3-F1
#
_entry.id   AF-A0A382M5A3-F1
#
_cell.length_a   1.000
_cell.length_b   1.000
_cell.length_c   1.000
_cell.angle_alpha   90.00
_cell.angle_beta   90.00
_cell.angle_gamma   90.00
#
_symmetry.space_group_name_H-M   'P 1'
#
loop_
_entity.id
_entity.type
_entity.pdbx_description
1 polymer ?
#
loop_
_entity_poly.entity_id
_entity_poly.type
_entity_poly.pdbx_seq_one_letter_code
_entity_poly.pdbx_strand_id
1 'polypeptide(L)'
;MARKNFSLKDIQLLADHYSRLGDPEAVALFQTIQSFYAPGKNPEGRAPIDPLEILKELEKSPVSLPESQEQRLTWLNSLREKLNRELFDIISSQGNPAELILGSDYTFIQVV
;
A
#
# COMPACT_ATOMS: atom_id res chain seq x y z
N MET A 1 -12.99 13.20 13.51
CA MET A 1 -11.61 12.71 13.25
C MET A 1 -11.24 13.11 11.83
N ALA A 2 -10.18 13.88 11.67
CA ALA A 2 -9.79 14.40 10.36
C ALA A 2 -9.08 13.29 9.57
N ARG A 3 -9.83 12.59 8.72
CA ARG A 3 -9.23 11.66 7.75
C ARG A 3 -8.54 12.51 6.69
N LYS A 4 -7.21 12.56 6.71
CA LYS A 4 -6.43 13.16 5.62
C LYS A 4 -6.13 12.07 4.59
N ASN A 5 -6.39 12.39 3.34
CA ASN A 5 -6.44 11.40 2.28
C ASN A 5 -5.16 11.43 1.47
N PHE A 6 -4.68 10.24 1.15
CA PHE A 6 -3.47 10.09 0.37
C PHE A 6 -3.76 10.44 -1.08
N SER A 7 -2.90 11.26 -1.65
CA SER A 7 -2.90 11.51 -3.08
C SER A 7 -2.08 10.44 -3.81
N LEU A 8 -2.25 10.35 -5.13
CA LEU A 8 -1.40 9.50 -5.96
C LEU A 8 0.09 9.81 -5.82
N LYS A 9 0.42 11.06 -5.51
CA LYS A 9 1.79 11.52 -5.32
C LYS A 9 2.39 10.94 -4.03
N ASP A 10 1.58 10.79 -2.98
CA ASP A 10 2.03 10.22 -1.71
C ASP A 10 2.32 8.72 -1.86
N ILE A 11 1.45 7.99 -2.57
CA ILE A 11 1.68 6.57 -2.89
C ILE A 11 2.96 6.40 -3.72
N GLN A 12 3.19 7.31 -4.68
CA GLN A 12 4.40 7.30 -5.50
C GLN A 12 5.66 7.58 -4.67
N LEU A 13 5.60 8.52 -3.73
CA LEU A 13 6.71 8.81 -2.83
C LEU A 13 7.07 7.60 -1.96
N LEU A 14 6.08 6.82 -1.51
CA LEU A 14 6.31 5.56 -0.81
C LEU A 14 6.98 4.52 -1.72
N ALA A 15 6.49 4.34 -2.95
CA ALA A 15 7.13 3.45 -3.91
C ALA A 15 8.60 3.85 -4.17
N ASP A 16 8.88 5.14 -4.34
CA ASP A 16 10.24 5.65 -4.51
C ASP A 16 11.12 5.43 -3.26
N HIS A 17 10.55 5.56 -2.06
CA HIS A 17 11.25 5.31 -0.81
C HIS A 17 11.67 3.83 -0.70
N TYR A 18 10.74 2.92 -0.88
CA TYR A 18 11.01 1.48 -0.82
C TYR A 18 11.90 0.99 -1.96
N SER A 19 11.85 1.64 -3.12
CA SER A 19 12.78 1.39 -4.23
C SER A 19 14.23 1.71 -3.82
N ARG A 20 14.44 2.81 -3.11
CA ARG A 20 15.78 3.16 -2.58
C ARG A 20 16.24 2.23 -1.45
N LEU A 21 15.30 1.68 -0.67
CA LEU A 21 15.60 0.70 0.36
C LEU A 21 15.86 -0.71 -0.20
N GLY A 22 15.53 -0.95 -1.48
CA GLY A 22 15.67 -2.26 -2.11
C GLY A 22 14.62 -3.26 -1.66
N ASP A 23 13.39 -2.81 -1.35
CA ASP A 23 12.25 -3.68 -1.05
C ASP A 23 11.33 -3.81 -2.28
N PRO A 24 11.57 -4.78 -3.18
CA PRO A 24 10.80 -4.93 -4.41
C PRO A 24 9.34 -5.35 -4.17
N GLU A 25 9.05 -6.02 -3.05
CA GLU A 25 7.69 -6.43 -2.69
C GLU A 25 6.83 -5.23 -2.33
N ALA A 26 7.36 -4.34 -1.50
CA ALA A 26 6.74 -3.07 -1.16
C ALA A 26 6.52 -2.20 -2.39
N VAL A 27 7.56 -2.05 -3.24
CA VAL A 27 7.47 -1.27 -4.49
C VAL A 27 6.36 -1.80 -5.39
N ALA A 28 6.32 -3.12 -5.62
CA ALA A 28 5.31 -3.74 -6.46
C ALA A 28 3.91 -3.48 -5.89
N LEU A 29 3.71 -3.66 -4.57
CA LEU A 29 2.42 -3.40 -3.96
C LEU A 29 1.97 -1.94 -4.12
N PHE A 30 2.85 -0.96 -3.88
CA PHE A 30 2.49 0.45 -4.02
C PHE A 30 2.19 0.82 -5.48
N GLN A 31 2.96 0.30 -6.43
CA GLN A 31 2.71 0.52 -7.87
C GLN A 31 1.41 -0.15 -8.33
N THR A 32 1.12 -1.36 -7.85
CA THR A 32 -0.14 -2.05 -8.09
C THR A 32 -1.31 -1.25 -7.53
N ILE A 33 -1.25 -0.83 -6.27
CA ILE A 33 -2.30 0.01 -5.69
C ILE A 33 -2.46 1.31 -6.49
N GLN A 34 -1.35 1.93 -6.92
CA GLN A 34 -1.37 3.12 -7.76
C GLN A 34 -2.10 2.89 -9.10
N SER A 35 -1.94 1.72 -9.72
CA SER A 35 -2.56 1.42 -11.03
C SER A 35 -4.09 1.38 -10.99
N PHE A 36 -4.68 1.04 -9.83
CA PHE A 36 -6.13 1.10 -9.61
C PHE A 36 -6.69 2.54 -9.58
N TYR A 37 -5.82 3.54 -9.47
CA TYR A 37 -6.20 4.95 -9.49
C TYR A 37 -5.78 5.60 -10.81
N ALA A 38 -6.73 6.19 -11.52
CA ALA A 38 -6.40 6.91 -12.75
C ALA A 38 -5.58 8.18 -12.43
N PRO A 39 -4.58 8.55 -13.27
CA PRO A 39 -3.74 9.73 -13.04
C PRO A 39 -4.58 10.99 -12.76
N GLY A 40 -4.30 11.66 -11.65
CA GLY A 40 -5.03 12.87 -11.24
C GLY A 40 -6.35 12.65 -10.52
N LYS A 41 -6.75 11.40 -10.20
CA LYS A 41 -7.91 11.11 -9.35
C LYS A 41 -7.48 10.88 -7.90
N ASN A 42 -8.21 11.49 -6.97
CA ASN A 42 -8.04 11.21 -5.55
C ASN A 42 -8.51 9.77 -5.24
N PRO A 43 -7.77 9.02 -4.41
CA PRO A 43 -8.22 7.78 -3.78
C PRO A 43 -9.47 7.94 -2.90
N GLU A 44 -9.79 9.18 -2.53
CA GLU A 44 -10.96 9.52 -1.73
C GLU A 44 -12.28 9.15 -2.38
N GLY A 45 -13.09 8.37 -1.65
CA GLY A 45 -14.42 7.97 -2.11
C GLY A 45 -14.43 6.86 -3.15
N ARG A 46 -13.27 6.24 -3.44
CA ARG A 46 -13.22 5.05 -4.27
C ARG A 46 -13.57 3.81 -3.49
N ALA A 47 -14.11 2.84 -4.23
CA ALA A 47 -14.43 1.54 -3.68
C ALA A 47 -13.17 0.87 -3.10
N PRO A 48 -13.31 0.12 -2.00
CA PRO A 48 -12.36 -0.90 -1.57
C PRO A 48 -11.72 -1.62 -2.76
N ILE A 49 -10.39 -1.76 -2.75
CA ILE A 49 -9.73 -2.62 -3.73
C ILE A 49 -9.77 -4.04 -3.18
N ASP A 50 -10.26 -4.97 -4.00
CA ASP A 50 -10.33 -6.36 -3.61
C ASP A 50 -8.90 -6.95 -3.52
N PRO A 51 -8.54 -7.65 -2.42
CA PRO A 51 -7.24 -8.30 -2.27
C PRO A 51 -6.89 -9.25 -3.44
N LEU A 52 -7.89 -9.90 -4.04
CA LEU A 52 -7.68 -10.77 -5.20
C LEU A 52 -7.34 -9.99 -6.46
N GLU A 53 -7.89 -8.79 -6.64
CA GLU A 53 -7.54 -7.91 -7.75
C GLU A 53 -6.11 -7.38 -7.58
N ILE A 54 -5.69 -7.04 -6.36
CA ILE A 54 -4.30 -6.71 -6.04
C ILE A 54 -3.38 -7.89 -6.43
N LEU A 55 -3.73 -9.12 -6.06
CA LEU A 55 -2.93 -10.30 -6.40
C LEU A 55 -2.80 -10.50 -7.90
N LYS A 56 -3.89 -10.37 -8.68
CA LYS A 56 -3.85 -10.52 -10.15
C LYS A 56 -2.94 -9.49 -10.82
N GLU A 57 -2.91 -8.26 -10.30
CA GLU A 57 -2.00 -7.24 -10.82
C GLU A 57 -0.55 -7.51 -10.37
N LEU A 58 -0.34 -7.99 -9.14
CA LEU A 58 0.99 -8.40 -8.67
C LEU A 58 1.57 -9.60 -9.42
N GLU A 59 0.74 -10.49 -9.99
CA GLU A 59 1.20 -11.57 -10.88
C GLU A 59 1.88 -11.04 -12.14
N LYS A 60 1.60 -9.79 -12.54
CA LYS A 60 2.27 -9.12 -13.66
C LYS A 60 3.58 -8.44 -13.25
N SER A 61 3.81 -8.29 -11.94
CA SER A 61 5.00 -7.70 -11.38
C SER A 61 6.12 -8.74 -11.23
N PRO A 62 7.40 -8.33 -11.19
CA PRO A 62 8.53 -9.25 -11.10
C PRO A 62 8.74 -9.87 -9.70
N VAL A 63 7.72 -9.84 -8.83
CA VAL A 63 7.80 -10.36 -7.46
C VAL A 63 7.47 -11.85 -7.39
N SER A 64 8.19 -12.58 -6.55
CA SER A 64 7.92 -14.00 -6.32
C SER A 64 6.69 -14.16 -5.43
N LEU A 65 5.58 -14.54 -6.04
CA LEU A 65 4.35 -14.85 -5.31
C LEU A 65 4.31 -16.34 -4.92
N PRO A 66 3.73 -16.68 -3.75
CA PRO A 66 3.49 -18.08 -3.37
C PRO A 66 2.65 -18.85 -4.40
N GLU A 67 2.69 -20.18 -4.40
CA GLU A 67 1.99 -20.99 -5.41
C GLU A 67 0.47 -21.06 -5.17
N SER A 68 0.03 -21.23 -3.92
CA SER A 68 -1.39 -21.34 -3.57
C SER A 68 -2.04 -19.98 -3.33
N GLN A 69 -3.28 -19.81 -3.75
CA GLN A 69 -4.07 -18.59 -3.52
C GLN A 69 -4.19 -18.24 -2.02
N GLU A 70 -4.38 -19.23 -1.15
CA GLU A 70 -4.46 -18.99 0.30
C GLU A 70 -3.13 -18.47 0.86
N GLN A 71 -2.01 -19.02 0.37
CA GLN A 71 -0.68 -18.56 0.76
C GLN A 71 -0.40 -17.16 0.22
N ARG A 72 -0.85 -16.83 -1.00
CA ARG A 72 -0.74 -15.50 -1.58
C ARG A 72 -1.51 -14.46 -0.78
N LEU A 73 -2.75 -14.76 -0.37
CA LEU A 73 -3.54 -13.88 0.48
C LEU A 73 -2.89 -13.68 1.86
N THR A 74 -2.36 -14.76 2.44
CA THR A 74 -1.65 -14.71 3.72
C THR A 74 -0.37 -13.87 3.63
N TRP A 75 0.41 -14.05 2.54
CA TRP A 75 1.59 -13.25 2.25
C TRP A 75 1.24 -11.78 2.05
N LEU A 76 0.19 -11.50 1.27
CA LEU A 76 -0.25 -10.13 0.99
C LEU A 76 -0.71 -9.41 2.26
N ASN A 77 -1.41 -10.11 3.16
CA ASN A 77 -1.78 -9.55 4.46
C ASN A 77 -0.54 -9.34 5.35
N SER A 78 0.40 -10.28 5.37
CA SER A 78 1.66 -10.13 6.12
C SER A 78 2.48 -8.92 5.63
N LEU A 79 2.57 -8.74 4.31
CA LEU A 79 3.23 -7.58 3.70
C LEU A 79 2.53 -6.28 4.10
N ARG A 80 1.20 -6.25 4.05
CA ARG A 80 0.41 -5.10 4.50
C ARG A 80 0.69 -4.76 5.97
N GLU A 81 0.71 -5.74 6.87
CA GLU A 81 0.97 -5.53 8.29
C GLU A 81 2.40 -5.03 8.55
N LYS A 82 3.40 -5.60 7.86
CA LYS A 82 4.79 -5.12 7.90
C LYS A 82 4.87 -3.66 7.49
N LEU A 83 4.26 -3.31 6.36
CA LEU A 83 4.27 -1.94 5.83
C LEU A 83 3.55 -0.97 6.76
N ASN A 84 2.43 -1.36 7.35
CA ASN A 84 1.72 -0.50 8.32
C ASN A 84 2.61 -0.14 9.51
N ARG A 85 3.38 -1.11 10.01
CA ARG A 85 4.34 -0.86 11.09
C ARG A 85 5.45 0.10 10.67
N GLU A 86 6.04 -0.12 9.50
CA GLU A 86 7.10 0.75 8.98
C GLU A 86 6.60 2.17 8.66
N LEU A 87 5.42 2.30 8.05
CA LEU A 87 4.78 3.58 7.77
C LEU A 87 4.50 4.35 9.07
N PHE A 88 4.05 3.65 10.11
CA PHE A 88 3.89 4.22 11.44
C PHE A 88 5.22 4.73 12.00
N ASP A 89 6.27 3.91 11.97
CA ASP A 89 7.61 4.29 12.45
C ASP A 89 8.17 5.52 11.69
N ILE A 90 7.96 5.59 10.37
CA ILE A 90 8.39 6.72 9.52
C ILE A 90 7.70 8.03 9.94
N ILE A 91 6.37 8.00 10.16
CA ILE A 91 5.61 9.22 10.46
C ILE A 91 5.80 9.66 11.90
N SER A 92 5.85 8.70 12.82
CA SER A 92 6.17 8.93 14.23
C SER A 92 7.54 9.62 14.35
N SER A 93 8.53 9.17 13.58
CA SER A 93 9.87 9.78 13.53
C SER A 93 9.87 11.20 12.94
N GLN A 94 8.87 11.57 12.14
CA GLN A 94 8.71 12.92 11.60
C GLN A 94 7.97 13.87 12.58
N GLY A 95 7.68 13.43 13.81
CA GLY A 95 6.99 14.23 14.82
C GLY A 95 5.53 14.49 14.48
N ASN A 96 4.95 13.70 13.57
CA ASN A 96 3.55 13.80 13.19
C ASN A 96 2.77 12.70 13.93
N PRO A 97 1.75 13.05 14.74
CA PRO A 97 1.01 12.08 15.54
C PRO A 97 0.06 11.18 14.73
N ALA A 98 0.00 11.37 13.41
CA ALA A 98 -0.91 10.64 12.56
C ALA A 98 -0.41 9.21 12.24
N GLU A 99 -1.26 8.22 12.43
CA GLU A 99 -1.01 6.84 12.00
C GLU A 99 -1.34 6.69 10.51
N LEU A 100 -0.37 6.22 9.70
CA LEU A 100 -0.63 5.76 8.34
C LEU A 100 -0.91 4.26 8.35
N ILE A 101 -2.03 3.87 7.78
CA ILE A 101 -2.43 2.48 7.71
C ILE A 101 -2.97 2.18 6.31
N LEU A 102 -2.47 1.11 5.71
CA LEU A 102 -3.07 0.41 4.60
C LEU A 102 -4.17 -0.52 5.14
N GLY A 103 -5.42 -0.13 4.90
CA GLY A 103 -6.62 -0.85 5.32
C GLY A 103 -6.69 -2.26 4.74
N SER A 104 -7.59 -3.10 5.27
CA SER A 104 -7.83 -4.45 4.75
C SER A 104 -8.39 -4.46 3.34
N ASP A 105 -8.89 -3.31 2.89
CA ASP A 105 -9.39 -2.98 1.56
C ASP A 105 -8.34 -2.27 0.68
N TYR A 106 -7.08 -2.27 1.10
CA TYR A 106 -5.95 -1.60 0.41
C TYR A 106 -6.18 -0.10 0.16
N THR A 107 -7.04 0.52 0.97
CA THR A 107 -7.19 1.97 1.03
C THR A 107 -6.18 2.55 2.02
N PHE A 108 -5.60 3.70 1.68
CA PHE A 108 -4.72 4.42 2.59
C PHE A 108 -5.55 5.29 3.54
N ILE A 109 -5.41 5.04 4.83
CA ILE A 109 -6.11 5.75 5.89
C ILE A 109 -5.08 6.47 6.75
N GLN A 110 -5.26 7.77 6.94
CA GLN A 110 -4.57 8.53 7.96
C GLN A 110 -5.48 8.67 9.19
N VAL A 111 -5.08 8.09 10.31
CA VAL A 111 -5.76 8.24 11.60
C VAL A 111 -5.07 9.36 12.37
N VAL A 112 -5.83 10.37 12.80
CA VAL A 112 -5.38 11.56 13.54
C VAL A 112 -6.12 11.65 14.86
#